data_AF-A0A3E1EY62-F1
#
_entry.id   AF-A0A3E1EY62-F1
#
_cell.length_a   1.000
_cell.length_b   1.000
_cell.length_c   1.000
_cell.angle_alpha   90.00
_cell.angle_beta   90.00
_cell.angle_gamma   90.00
#
_symmetry.space_group_name_H-M   'P 1'
#
loop_
_entity.id
_entity.type
_entity.pdbx_description
1 polymer ?
#
loop_
_entity_poly.entity_id
_entity_poly.type
_entity_poly.pdbx_seq_one_letter_code
_entity_poly.pdbx_strand_id
1 'polypeptide(L)'
;MICSFGFSQNEPTKYTECKMSVEDILRQQSFHIDEPISETSGYVLKDLYSHMNKIYIADENGTSTDELYANFKETLLKAEKLQLNLTMFEEDFENINKITQ
;
A
#
# COMPACT_ATOMS: atom_id res chain seq x y z
N MET A 1 31.09 5.89 8.07
CA MET A 1 29.81 5.78 8.78
C MET A 1 28.81 5.22 7.78
N ILE A 2 28.59 3.90 7.82
CA ILE A 2 27.75 3.19 6.84
C ILE A 2 26.34 3.27 7.40
N CYS A 3 25.56 4.26 6.94
CA CYS A 3 24.13 4.26 7.17
C CYS A 3 23.53 3.22 6.23
N SER A 4 23.54 1.96 6.65
CA SER A 4 22.66 0.94 6.09
C SER A 4 21.24 1.34 6.47
N PHE A 5 20.64 2.25 5.70
CA PHE A 5 19.20 2.35 5.65
C PHE A 5 18.73 1.01 5.10
N GLY A 6 18.35 0.11 6.01
CA GLY A 6 17.49 -1.00 5.67
C GLY A 6 16.19 -0.38 5.19
N PHE A 7 16.11 -0.06 3.91
CA PHE A 7 14.84 0.11 3.24
C PHE A 7 14.14 -1.23 3.46
N SER A 8 13.21 -1.26 4.41
CA SER A 8 12.16 -2.26 4.42
C SER A 8 11.41 -2.01 3.11
N GLN A 9 11.88 -2.69 2.06
CA GLN A 9 11.28 -2.77 0.75
C GLN A 9 10.04 -3.62 0.96
N ASN A 10 8.96 -3.00 1.43
CA ASN A 10 7.64 -3.61 1.26
C ASN A 10 7.32 -3.46 -0.22
N GLU A 11 7.88 -4.39 -0.98
CA GLU A 11 7.67 -4.54 -2.41
C GLU A 11 6.28 -5.11 -2.68
N PRO A 12 5.75 -4.89 -3.90
CA PRO A 12 4.63 -5.67 -4.40
C PRO A 12 4.90 -7.16 -4.20
N THR A 13 3.93 -7.89 -3.67
CA THR A 13 4.10 -9.34 -3.48
C THR A 13 3.49 -10.10 -4.65
N LYS A 14 3.60 -11.44 -4.61
CA LYS A 14 2.90 -12.29 -5.57
C LYS A 14 1.38 -12.09 -5.54
N TYR A 15 0.82 -11.60 -4.43
CA TYR A 15 -0.63 -11.49 -4.21
C TYR A 15 -1.24 -10.16 -4.68
N THR A 16 -0.49 -9.05 -4.66
CA THR A 16 -1.01 -7.74 -5.08
C THR A 16 -0.87 -7.53 -6.57
N GLU A 17 -1.89 -7.05 -7.26
CA GLU A 17 -1.88 -6.83 -8.71
C GLU A 17 -0.95 -5.68 -9.11
N CYS A 18 -0.91 -4.60 -8.34
CA CYS A 18 0.06 -3.54 -8.57
C CYS A 18 1.49 -4.05 -8.32
N LYS A 19 2.31 -4.11 -9.39
CA LYS A 19 3.71 -4.58 -9.34
C LYS A 19 4.75 -3.45 -9.30
N MET A 20 4.34 -2.22 -9.05
CA MET A 20 5.26 -1.08 -8.96
C MET A 20 5.93 -1.01 -7.59
N SER A 21 7.18 -0.56 -7.53
CA SER A 21 7.82 -0.25 -6.25
C SER A 21 7.24 1.04 -5.65
N VAL A 22 7.31 1.18 -4.32
CA VAL A 22 6.90 2.43 -3.64
C VAL A 22 7.66 3.65 -4.19
N GLU A 23 8.95 3.49 -4.49
CA GLU A 23 9.77 4.57 -5.05
C GLU A 23 9.29 4.99 -6.45
N ASP A 24 8.91 4.03 -7.30
CA ASP A 24 8.41 4.34 -8.64
C ASP A 24 7.04 5.00 -8.59
N ILE A 25 6.18 4.60 -7.64
CA ILE A 25 4.89 5.26 -7.41
C ILE A 25 5.10 6.71 -6.99
N LEU A 26 5.98 6.96 -6.02
CA LEU A 26 6.30 8.33 -5.57
C LEU A 26 6.88 9.19 -6.72
N ARG A 27 7.75 8.60 -7.55
CA ARG A 27 8.32 9.28 -8.74
C ARG A 27 7.24 9.65 -9.77
N GLN A 28 6.30 8.75 -10.07
CA GLN A 28 5.23 9.02 -11.03
C GLN A 28 4.28 10.12 -10.57
N GLN A 29 4.08 10.25 -9.26
CA GLN A 29 3.23 11.28 -8.67
C GLN A 29 3.90 12.65 -8.60
N SER A 30 5.12 12.79 -9.14
CA SER A 30 5.88 14.04 -9.16
C SER A 30 6.06 14.65 -7.76
N PHE A 31 6.04 13.84 -6.70
CA PHE A 31 6.40 14.31 -5.37
C PHE A 31 7.85 14.81 -5.40
N HIS A 32 8.08 16.02 -4.91
CA HIS A 32 9.44 16.46 -4.63
C HIS A 32 9.99 15.60 -3.48
N ILE A 33 10.98 14.77 -3.80
CA ILE A 33 11.55 13.74 -2.90
C ILE A 33 12.10 14.37 -1.60
N ASP A 34 12.40 15.67 -1.63
CA ASP A 34 12.95 16.44 -0.50
C ASP A 34 11.88 16.99 0.47
N GLU A 35 10.59 16.80 0.19
CA GLU A 35 9.52 17.29 1.07
C GLU A 35 9.10 16.20 2.08
N PRO A 36 8.82 16.55 3.36
CA PRO A 36 8.34 15.60 4.38
C PRO A 36 7.09 14.81 3.97
N ILE A 37 6.33 15.34 3.00
CA ILE A 37 5.18 14.66 2.41
C ILE A 37 5.58 13.42 1.62
N SER A 38 6.75 13.40 0.97
CA SER A 38 7.26 12.25 0.21
C SER A 38 7.54 11.06 1.11
N GLU A 39 8.22 11.28 2.24
CA GLU A 39 8.50 10.24 3.23
C GLU A 39 7.19 9.69 3.84
N THR A 40 6.28 10.58 4.24
CA THR A 40 4.97 10.21 4.80
C THR A 40 4.14 9.41 3.79
N SER A 41 4.15 9.83 2.52
CA SER A 41 3.49 9.12 1.42
C SER A 41 4.09 7.75 1.19
N GLY A 42 5.40 7.62 1.26
CA GLY A 42 6.11 6.34 1.20
C GLY A 42 5.65 5.38 2.30
N TYR A 43 5.51 5.85 3.54
CA TYR A 43 4.99 5.01 4.62
C TYR A 43 3.53 4.56 4.37
N VAL A 44 2.67 5.47 3.94
CA VAL A 44 1.27 5.12 3.62
C VAL A 44 1.17 4.10 2.50
N LEU A 45 1.98 4.22 1.44
CA LEU A 45 2.02 3.24 0.34
C LEU A 45 2.52 1.86 0.81
N LYS A 46 3.53 1.82 1.70
CA LYS A 46 4.01 0.57 2.29
C LYS A 46 2.94 -0.11 3.15
N ASP A 47 2.22 0.67 3.95
CA ASP A 47 1.12 0.17 4.76
C ASP A 47 -0.01 -0.36 3.89
N LEU A 48 -0.29 0.31 2.76
CA LEU A 48 -1.29 -0.12 1.80
C LEU A 48 -0.95 -1.51 1.25
N TYR A 49 0.27 -1.69 0.72
CA TYR A 49 0.76 -3.02 0.29
C TYR A 49 0.65 -4.06 1.40
N SER A 50 1.07 -3.73 2.62
CA SER A 50 1.01 -4.67 3.75
C SER A 50 -0.42 -5.13 4.05
N HIS A 51 -1.37 -4.19 4.08
CA HIS A 51 -2.78 -4.50 4.36
C HIS A 51 -3.42 -5.33 3.25
N MET A 52 -3.20 -4.97 1.98
CA MET A 52 -3.71 -5.75 0.85
C MET A 52 -3.19 -7.19 0.89
N ASN A 53 -1.88 -7.37 1.11
CA ASN A 53 -1.28 -8.71 1.25
C ASN A 53 -1.89 -9.52 2.39
N LYS A 54 -2.11 -8.91 3.55
CA LYS A 54 -2.73 -9.60 4.69
C LYS A 54 -4.15 -10.04 4.35
N ILE A 55 -4.93 -9.22 3.64
CA ILE A 55 -6.29 -9.58 3.21
C ILE A 55 -6.25 -10.77 2.25
N TYR A 56 -5.40 -10.74 1.23
CA TYR A 56 -5.26 -11.86 0.29
C TYR A 56 -4.82 -13.16 0.98
N ILE A 57 -3.87 -13.09 1.91
CA ILE A 57 -3.43 -14.26 2.68
C ILE A 57 -4.56 -14.76 3.59
N ALA A 58 -5.33 -13.86 4.21
CA ALA A 58 -6.44 -14.23 5.07
C ALA A 58 -7.56 -14.92 4.30
N ASP A 59 -7.87 -14.44 3.10
CA ASP A 59 -8.82 -15.06 2.15
C ASP A 59 -8.35 -16.45 1.69
N GLU A 60 -7.09 -16.58 1.24
CA GLU A 60 -6.50 -17.86 0.84
C GLU A 60 -6.57 -18.90 1.97
N ASN A 61 -6.45 -18.46 3.23
CA ASN A 61 -6.53 -19.31 4.41
C ASN A 61 -7.94 -19.47 4.98
N GLY A 62 -8.96 -18.82 4.41
CA GLY A 62 -10.35 -18.87 4.90
C GLY A 62 -10.53 -18.26 6.29
N THR A 63 -9.71 -17.28 6.66
CA THR A 63 -9.78 -16.56 7.94
C THR A 63 -10.51 -15.22 7.78
N SER A 64 -11.08 -14.69 8.87
CA SER A 64 -11.82 -13.42 8.81
C SER A 64 -10.90 -12.27 8.38
N THR A 65 -11.43 -11.44 7.48
CA THR A 65 -10.77 -10.26 6.93
C THR A 65 -11.29 -8.95 7.54
N ASP A 66 -12.23 -8.99 8.50
CA ASP A 66 -12.96 -7.81 8.98
C ASP A 66 -12.03 -6.74 9.57
N GLU A 67 -11.13 -7.14 10.48
CA GLU A 67 -10.15 -6.24 11.11
C GLU A 67 -9.11 -5.74 10.10
N LEU A 68 -8.70 -6.61 9.18
CA LEU A 68 -7.73 -6.28 8.14
C LEU A 68 -8.32 -5.25 7.16
N TYR A 69 -9.60 -5.39 6.82
CA TYR A 69 -10.32 -4.46 5.97
C TYR A 69 -10.55 -3.11 6.66
N ALA A 70 -10.80 -3.09 7.97
CA ALA A 70 -10.86 -1.85 8.74
C ALA A 70 -9.52 -1.10 8.69
N ASN A 71 -8.40 -1.78 8.96
CA ASN A 71 -7.05 -1.22 8.88
C ASN A 71 -6.70 -0.74 7.46
N PHE A 72 -7.11 -1.49 6.44
CA PHE A 72 -6.96 -1.09 5.03
C PHE A 72 -7.70 0.22 4.72
N LYS A 73 -8.96 0.35 5.14
CA LYS A 73 -9.76 1.58 4.97
C LYS A 73 -9.15 2.78 5.70
N GLU A 74 -8.60 2.59 6.90
CA GLU A 74 -7.89 3.65 7.60
C GLU A 74 -6.66 4.14 6.82
N THR A 75 -5.91 3.23 6.21
CA THR A 75 -4.77 3.60 5.35
C THR A 75 -5.23 4.32 4.08
N LEU A 76 -6.35 3.92 3.46
CA LEU A 76 -6.92 4.66 2.33
C LEU A 76 -7.28 6.10 2.69
N LEU A 77 -7.88 6.33 3.86
CA LEU A 77 -8.19 7.69 4.34
C LEU A 77 -6.92 8.53 4.56
N LYS A 78 -5.81 7.92 5.00
CA LYS A 78 -4.52 8.61 5.10
C LYS A 78 -3.99 8.97 3.70
N ALA A 79 -4.09 8.06 2.74
CA ALA A 79 -3.67 8.29 1.36
C ALA A 79 -4.49 9.41 0.69
N GLU A 80 -5.80 9.45 0.93
CA GLU A 80 -6.69 10.51 0.43
C GLU A 80 -6.31 11.89 1.02
N LYS A 81 -6.01 11.97 2.33
CA LYS A 81 -5.55 13.22 2.96
C LYS A 81 -4.24 13.74 2.37
N LEU A 82 -3.39 12.84 1.92
CA LEU A 82 -2.13 13.15 1.24
C LEU A 82 -2.32 13.36 -0.27
N GLN A 83 -3.56 13.25 -0.77
CA GLN A 83 -3.92 13.37 -2.18
C GLN A 83 -3.12 12.42 -3.09
N LEU A 84 -2.83 11.21 -2.59
CA LEU A 84 -2.12 10.20 -3.36
C LEU A 84 -2.98 9.74 -4.53
N ASN A 85 -2.40 9.74 -5.72
CA ASN A 85 -2.97 9.05 -6.86
C ASN A 85 -2.76 7.54 -6.70
N LEU A 86 -3.85 6.81 -6.49
CA LEU A 86 -3.86 5.37 -6.25
C LEU A 86 -4.41 4.55 -7.42
N THR A 87 -4.55 5.13 -8.63
CA THR A 87 -5.14 4.43 -9.78
C THR A 87 -4.40 3.14 -10.16
N MET A 88 -3.10 3.04 -9.88
CA MET A 88 -2.33 1.80 -10.09
C MET A 88 -2.81 0.62 -9.22
N PHE A 89 -3.58 0.88 -8.16
CA PHE A 89 -4.13 -0.12 -7.24
C PHE A 89 -5.62 -0.43 -7.50
N GLU A 90 -6.22 0.10 -8.57
CA GLU A 90 -7.66 -0.05 -8.82
C GLU A 90 -8.10 -1.52 -8.87
N GLU A 91 -7.34 -2.37 -9.55
CA GLU A 91 -7.61 -3.81 -9.62
C GLU A 91 -7.50 -4.50 -8.24
N ASP A 92 -6.50 -4.12 -7.44
CA ASP A 92 -6.37 -4.61 -6.06
C ASP A 92 -7.58 -4.21 -5.21
N PHE A 93 -8.08 -2.99 -5.38
CA PHE A 93 -9.24 -2.50 -4.63
C PHE A 93 -10.52 -3.23 -5.00
N GLU A 94 -10.72 -3.51 -6.29
CA GLU A 94 -11.84 -4.33 -6.76
C GLU A 94 -11.79 -5.74 -6.15
N ASN A 95 -10.62 -6.37 -6.14
CA ASN A 95 -10.45 -7.72 -5.62
C ASN A 95 -10.67 -7.78 -4.11
N ILE A 96 -10.11 -6.82 -3.35
CA ILE A 96 -10.35 -6.71 -1.91
C ILE A 96 -11.81 -6.48 -1.59
N ASN A 97 -12.52 -5.65 -2.37
CA ASN A 97 -13.95 -5.45 -2.18
C ASN A 97 -14.76 -6.75 -2.43
N LYS A 98 -14.36 -7.60 -3.37
CA LYS A 98 -15.01 -8.91 -3.58
C LYS A 98 -14.78 -9.88 -2.42
N ILE A 99 -13.62 -9.83 -1.77
CA ILE A 99 -13.25 -10.67 -0.62
C ILE A 99 -14.01 -10.27 0.66
N THR A 100 -14.33 -8.98 0.80
CA THR A 100 -14.80 -8.39 2.06
C THR A 100 -16.31 -8.05 2.06
N GLN A 101 -17.03 -8.42 1.01
CA GLN A 101 -18.50 -8.30 0.85
C GLN A 101 -19.21 -9.61 1.16
#